data_AF-A0A328SBD9-F1
#
_entry.id   AF-A0A328SBD9-F1
#
_cell.length_a   1.000
_cell.length_b   1.000
_cell.length_c   1.000
_cell.angle_alpha   90.00
_cell.angle_beta   90.00
_cell.angle_gamma   90.00
#
_symmetry.space_group_name_H-M   'P 1'
#
loop_
_entity.id
_entity.type
_entity.pdbx_description
1 polymer ?
#
loop_
_entity_poly.entity_id
_entity_poly.type
_entity_poly.pdbx_seq_one_letter_code
_entity_poly.pdbx_strand_id
1 'polypeptide(L)'
;LELAKNLAVSIRSVEEKLGRDCIIVASSDLTHYEDADTAKYLDEKILKSVEDMDIDSLINNIVEYDITMCGYGPVITAIQYSKLLDNHTSHVLNYSHSGMVSGDYDSVVGYTSAIIKK
;
A
#
# COMPACT_ATOMS: atom_id res chain seq x y z
N LEU A 1 8.19 0.76 10.81
CA LEU A 1 8.68 1.82 9.91
C LEU A 1 10.16 1.65 9.53
N GLU A 2 11.08 1.71 10.50
CA GLU A 2 12.53 1.64 10.24
C GLU A 2 12.96 0.41 9.44
N LEU A 3 12.44 -0.78 9.78
CA LEU A 3 12.72 -2.01 9.05
C LEU A 3 12.33 -1.92 7.56
N ALA A 4 11.16 -1.36 7.25
CA ALA A 4 10.68 -1.22 5.88
C ALA A 4 11.55 -0.24 5.07
N LYS A 5 12.04 0.82 5.70
CA LYS A 5 12.98 1.77 5.10
C LYS A 5 14.34 1.13 4.82
N ASN A 6 14.88 0.39 5.79
CA ASN A 6 16.16 -0.32 5.64
C ASN A 6 16.10 -1.43 4.59
N LEU A 7 14.95 -2.10 4.45
CA LEU A 7 14.72 -3.06 3.38
C LEU A 7 14.76 -2.38 2.00
N ALA A 8 14.13 -1.22 1.83
CA ALA A 8 14.17 -0.46 0.58
C ALA A 8 15.60 -0.07 0.16
N VAL A 9 16.40 0.43 1.12
CA VAL A 9 17.82 0.77 0.90
C VAL A 9 18.63 -0.48 0.52
N SER A 10 18.35 -1.61 1.16
CA SER A 10 19.02 -2.88 0.88
C SER A 10 18.70 -3.39 -0.52
N ILE A 11 17.43 -3.30 -0.94
CA ILE A 11 17.00 -3.65 -2.30
C ILE A 11 17.72 -2.76 -3.34
N ARG A 12 17.75 -1.44 -3.11
CA ARG A 12 18.46 -0.50 -4.00
C ARG A 12 19.95 -0.82 -4.11
N SER A 13 20.61 -1.14 -2.99
CA SER A 13 22.03 -1.51 -3.01
C SER A 13 22.30 -2.79 -3.81
N VAL A 14 21.40 -3.78 -3.72
CA VAL A 14 21.54 -5.04 -4.49
C VAL A 14 21.28 -4.81 -5.97
N GLU A 15 20.25 -4.04 -6.32
CA GLU A 15 19.95 -3.64 -7.70
C GLU A 15 21.16 -2.96 -8.37
N GLU A 16 21.76 -1.96 -7.71
CA GLU A 16 22.95 -1.26 -8.21
C GLU A 16 24.16 -2.19 -8.40
N LYS A 17 24.40 -3.09 -7.44
CA LYS A 17 25.50 -4.06 -7.52
C LYS A 17 25.33 -5.08 -8.64
N LEU A 18 24.09 -5.49 -8.91
CA LEU A 18 23.78 -6.48 -9.94
C LEU A 18 23.60 -5.85 -11.33
N GLY A 19 23.34 -4.54 -11.42
CA GLY A 19 23.06 -3.83 -12.66
C GLY A 19 21.81 -4.36 -13.36
N ARG A 20 20.78 -4.71 -12.59
CA ARG A 20 19.53 -5.30 -13.10
C ARG A 20 18.33 -4.45 -12.70
N ASP A 21 17.44 -4.22 -13.66
CA ASP A 21 16.14 -3.65 -13.37
C ASP A 21 15.32 -4.60 -12.49
N CYS A 22 14.60 -4.04 -11.52
CA CYS A 22 13.73 -4.80 -10.64
C CYS A 22 12.32 -4.19 -10.58
N ILE A 23 11.35 -5.05 -10.27
CA ILE A 23 9.97 -4.65 -9.98
C ILE A 23 9.69 -5.04 -8.55
N ILE A 24 9.15 -4.09 -7.77
CA ILE A 24 8.73 -4.35 -6.40
C ILE A 24 7.23 -4.62 -6.39
N VAL A 25 6.85 -5.79 -5.88
CA VAL A 25 5.45 -6.16 -5.67
C VAL A 25 5.16 -6.13 -4.18
N ALA A 26 4.40 -5.12 -3.74
CA ALA A 26 3.87 -5.07 -2.39
C ALA A 26 2.54 -5.83 -2.34
N SER A 27 2.51 -6.98 -1.66
CA SER A 27 1.30 -7.78 -1.47
C SER A 27 0.56 -7.33 -0.21
N SER A 28 -0.71 -6.94 -0.36
CA SER A 28 -1.54 -6.50 0.77
C SER A 28 -3.03 -6.56 0.40
N ASP A 29 -3.84 -6.98 1.36
CA ASP A 29 -5.24 -6.59 1.48
C ASP A 29 -5.35 -5.32 2.33
N LEU A 30 -6.52 -4.68 2.35
CA LEU A 30 -6.81 -3.47 3.13
C LEU A 30 -7.63 -3.80 4.38
N THR A 31 -8.73 -3.08 4.65
CA THR A 31 -9.58 -3.32 5.83
C THR A 31 -10.19 -4.71 5.79
N HIS A 32 -10.17 -5.41 6.92
CA HIS A 32 -10.77 -6.73 7.13
C HIS A 32 -11.97 -6.65 8.07
N TYR A 33 -13.04 -7.33 7.67
CA TYR A 33 -14.20 -7.71 8.46
C TYR A 33 -15.08 -6.58 9.00
N GLU A 34 -14.98 -5.40 8.42
CA GLU A 34 -15.94 -4.31 8.60
C GLU A 34 -17.06 -4.39 7.56
N ASP A 35 -18.17 -3.69 7.80
CA ASP A 35 -19.19 -3.49 6.77
C ASP A 35 -18.61 -2.73 5.56
N ALA A 36 -19.21 -2.90 4.39
CA ALA A 36 -18.65 -2.39 3.14
C ALA A 36 -18.49 -0.85 3.09
N ASP A 37 -19.38 -0.10 3.73
CA ASP A 37 -19.30 1.36 3.75
C ASP A 37 -18.18 1.83 4.68
N THR A 38 -18.06 1.20 5.85
CA THR A 38 -16.95 1.45 6.79
C THR A 38 -15.60 1.07 6.17
N ALA A 39 -15.49 -0.12 5.58
CA ALA A 39 -14.28 -0.57 4.90
C ALA A 39 -13.85 0.41 3.81
N LYS A 40 -14.79 0.85 2.96
CA LYS A 40 -14.52 1.83 1.92
C LYS A 40 -14.01 3.17 2.47
N TYR A 41 -14.66 3.70 3.51
CA TYR A 41 -14.24 4.96 4.13
C TYR A 41 -12.82 4.89 4.72
N LEU A 42 -12.48 3.77 5.36
CA LEU A 42 -11.14 3.54 5.92
C LEU A 42 -10.10 3.34 4.81
N ASP A 43 -10.44 2.53 3.81
CA ASP A 43 -9.56 2.21 2.68
C ASP A 43 -9.24 3.47 1.85
N GLU A 44 -10.20 4.39 1.65
CA GLU A 44 -9.97 5.65 0.93
C GLU A 44 -8.84 6.49 1.57
N LYS A 45 -8.66 6.43 2.89
CA LYS A 45 -7.55 7.10 3.58
C LYS A 45 -6.20 6.48 3.23
N ILE A 46 -6.15 5.14 3.19
CA ILE A 46 -4.96 4.37 2.81
C ILE A 46 -4.61 4.64 1.35
N LEU A 47 -5.60 4.57 0.46
CA LEU A 47 -5.44 4.83 -0.97
C LEU A 47 -4.90 6.24 -1.21
N LYS A 48 -5.40 7.24 -0.48
CA LYS A 48 -4.90 8.62 -0.56
C LYS A 48 -3.43 8.72 -0.14
N SER A 49 -3.06 8.11 0.99
CA SER A 49 -1.66 8.08 1.43
C SER A 49 -0.74 7.36 0.43
N VAL A 50 -1.21 6.29 -0.22
CA VAL A 50 -0.46 5.55 -1.25
C VAL A 50 -0.31 6.38 -2.52
N GLU A 51 -1.36 7.07 -2.97
CA GLU A 51 -1.35 7.93 -4.16
C GLU A 51 -0.42 9.15 -3.96
N ASP A 52 -0.44 9.74 -2.77
CA ASP A 52 0.46 10.85 -2.39
C ASP A 52 1.87 10.38 -2.04
N MET A 53 2.10 9.05 -2.00
CA MET A 53 3.35 8.44 -1.54
C MET A 53 3.76 8.94 -0.13
N ASP A 54 2.78 9.24 0.73
CA ASP A 54 2.99 9.76 2.07
C ASP A 54 2.98 8.62 3.11
N ILE A 55 4.17 8.19 3.49
CA ILE A 55 4.40 7.11 4.47
C ILE A 55 3.94 7.51 5.87
N ASP A 56 4.10 8.78 6.23
CA ASP A 56 3.76 9.23 7.59
C ASP A 56 2.23 9.33 7.71
N SER A 57 1.56 9.88 6.69
CA SER A 57 0.09 9.84 6.59
C SER A 57 -0.44 8.41 6.62
N LEU A 58 0.17 7.48 5.87
CA LEU A 58 -0.23 6.08 5.85
C LEU A 58 -0.21 5.45 7.25
N ILE A 59 0.91 5.60 7.97
CA ILE A 59 1.05 5.06 9.33
C ILE A 59 0.10 5.74 10.32
N ASN A 60 -0.02 7.07 10.25
CA ASN A 60 -0.92 7.80 11.13
C ASN A 60 -2.37 7.35 10.93
N ASN A 61 -2.82 7.20 9.68
CA ASN A 61 -4.16 6.69 9.38
C ASN A 61 -4.36 5.26 9.91
N ILE A 62 -3.38 4.37 9.74
CA ILE A 62 -3.48 2.99 10.25
C ILE A 62 -3.66 2.99 11.78
N VAL A 63 -2.88 3.79 12.50
CA VAL A 63 -2.91 3.82 13.97
C VAL A 63 -4.14 4.55 14.49
N GLU A 64 -4.50 5.69 13.90
CA GLU A 64 -5.61 6.54 14.35
C GLU A 64 -6.97 5.86 14.15
N TYR A 65 -7.15 5.16 13.03
CA TYR A 65 -8.42 4.53 12.65
C TYR A 65 -8.42 3.02 12.85
N ASP A 66 -7.38 2.44 13.47
CA ASP A 66 -7.22 1.00 13.71
C ASP A 66 -7.41 0.14 12.43
N ILE A 67 -6.86 0.62 11.31
CA ILE A 67 -7.07 -0.01 9.99
C ILE A 67 -6.29 -1.32 9.92
N THR A 68 -7.01 -2.41 9.65
CA THR A 68 -6.48 -3.78 9.72
C THR A 68 -5.67 -4.24 8.50
N MET A 69 -5.18 -3.31 7.67
CA MET A 69 -4.36 -3.57 6.49
C MET A 69 -3.19 -4.52 6.82
N CYS A 70 -3.08 -5.66 6.12
CA CYS A 70 -2.09 -6.69 6.47
C CYS A 70 -0.67 -6.43 5.94
N GLY A 71 -0.53 -5.61 4.89
CA GLY A 71 0.72 -5.42 4.14
C GLY A 71 1.25 -3.99 4.13
N TYR A 72 1.00 -3.20 5.18
CA TYR A 72 1.55 -1.84 5.27
C TYR A 72 3.09 -1.80 5.21
N GLY A 73 3.78 -2.80 5.75
CA GLY A 73 5.24 -2.92 5.68
C GLY A 73 5.77 -3.01 4.24
N PRO A 74 5.33 -4.01 3.45
CA PRO A 74 5.64 -4.10 2.02
C PRO A 74 5.30 -2.83 1.23
N VAL A 75 4.14 -2.21 1.48
CA VAL A 75 3.73 -0.97 0.81
C VAL A 75 4.68 0.19 1.13
N ILE A 76 5.06 0.36 2.40
CA ILE A 76 6.05 1.36 2.82
C ILE A 76 7.40 1.10 2.15
N THR A 77 7.84 -0.16 2.06
CA THR A 77 9.08 -0.52 1.36
C THR A 77 9.03 -0.13 -0.12
N ALA A 78 7.92 -0.41 -0.81
CA ALA A 78 7.76 -0.05 -2.22
C ALA A 78 7.77 1.48 -2.43
N ILE A 79 7.05 2.24 -1.60
CA ILE A 79 7.06 3.71 -1.65
C ILE A 79 8.46 4.25 -1.36
N GLN A 80 9.11 3.76 -0.30
CA GLN A 80 10.44 4.22 0.08
C GLN A 80 11.48 3.90 -1.00
N TYR A 81 11.42 2.71 -1.60
CA TYR A 81 12.29 2.33 -2.71
C TYR A 81 12.10 3.28 -3.90
N SER A 82 10.85 3.56 -4.27
CA SER A 82 10.53 4.47 -5.38
C SER A 82 11.01 5.90 -5.12
N LYS A 83 10.96 6.38 -3.87
CA LYS A 83 11.51 7.69 -3.47
C LYS A 83 13.03 7.78 -3.61
N LEU A 84 13.76 6.66 -3.62
CA LEU A 84 15.21 6.64 -3.86
C LEU A 84 15.57 6.76 -5.34
N LEU A 85 14.61 6.58 -6.26
CA LEU A 85 14.83 6.54 -7.70
C LEU A 85 14.48 7.83 -8.45
N ASP A 86 14.06 8.87 -7.72
CA ASP A 86 13.57 10.18 -8.20
C ASP A 86 12.40 10.11 -9.21
N ASN A 87 11.60 11.18 -9.31
CA ASN A 87 10.56 11.37 -10.34
C ASN A 87 9.48 10.28 -10.45
N HIS A 88 9.20 9.51 -9.40
CA HIS A 88 8.11 8.53 -9.41
C HIS A 88 6.79 9.14 -8.93
N THR A 89 5.70 8.70 -9.55
CA THR A 89 4.32 9.02 -9.20
C THR A 89 3.55 7.73 -8.93
N SER A 90 2.61 7.79 -8.00
CA SER A 90 1.74 6.67 -7.63
C SER A 90 0.35 6.89 -8.20
N HIS A 91 -0.29 5.83 -8.67
CA HIS A 91 -1.66 5.83 -9.13
C HIS A 91 -2.41 4.62 -8.59
N VAL A 92 -3.57 4.87 -8.00
CA VAL A 92 -4.54 3.81 -7.69
C VAL A 92 -5.27 3.45 -8.98
N LEU A 93 -5.19 2.19 -9.38
CA LEU A 93 -5.78 1.70 -10.62
C LEU A 93 -7.19 1.15 -10.40
N ASN A 94 -7.42 0.52 -9.25
CA ASN A 94 -8.71 -0.05 -8.90
C ASN A 94 -8.86 -0.20 -7.39
N TYR A 95 -10.12 -0.15 -6.95
CA TYR A 95 -10.55 -0.52 -5.62
C TYR A 95 -11.76 -1.44 -5.71
N SER A 96 -11.82 -2.46 -4.86
CA SER A 96 -12.95 -3.36 -4.73
C SER A 96 -12.98 -3.97 -3.34
N HIS A 97 -13.99 -4.76 -3.02
CA HIS A 97 -14.02 -5.57 -1.80
C HIS A 97 -14.76 -6.89 -2.04
N SER A 98 -14.58 -7.86 -1.16
CA SER A 98 -15.15 -9.21 -1.28
C SER A 98 -16.68 -9.20 -1.48
N GLY A 99 -17.39 -8.30 -0.80
CA GLY A 99 -18.85 -8.14 -0.92
C GLY A 99 -19.37 -7.85 -2.34
N MET A 100 -18.57 -7.23 -3.21
CA MET A 100 -18.95 -7.01 -4.62
C MET A 100 -19.08 -8.31 -5.42
N VAL A 101 -18.43 -9.38 -4.95
CA VAL A 101 -18.47 -10.71 -5.58
C VAL A 101 -19.44 -11.63 -4.84
N SER A 102 -19.41 -11.62 -3.50
CA SER A 102 -20.24 -12.53 -2.67
C SER A 102 -21.69 -12.06 -2.53
N GLY A 103 -21.95 -10.75 -2.62
CA GLY A 103 -23.23 -10.14 -2.25
C GLY A 103 -23.42 -9.94 -0.74
N ASP A 104 -22.42 -10.30 0.08
CA ASP A 104 -22.40 -10.06 1.53
C ASP A 104 -21.62 -8.79 1.84
N TYR A 105 -22.31 -7.76 2.34
CA TYR A 105 -21.76 -6.44 2.61
C TYR A 105 -21.55 -6.17 4.10
N ASP A 106 -21.90 -7.12 4.98
CA ASP A 106 -21.84 -6.92 6.43
C ASP A 106 -20.42 -7.16 6.99
N SER A 107 -19.59 -7.90 6.27
CA SER A 107 -18.20 -8.16 6.66
C SER A 107 -17.34 -8.43 5.43
N VAL A 108 -16.54 -7.45 5.02
CA VAL A 108 -15.77 -7.51 3.76
C VAL A 108 -14.26 -7.42 3.97
N VAL A 109 -13.51 -7.81 2.95
CA VAL A 109 -12.08 -7.50 2.84
C VAL A 109 -11.88 -6.55 1.67
N GLY A 110 -11.21 -5.42 1.92
CA GLY A 110 -10.87 -4.42 0.93
C GLY A 110 -9.67 -4.81 0.08
N TYR A 111 -9.74 -4.53 -1.22
CA TYR A 111 -8.72 -4.87 -2.21
C TYR A 111 -8.37 -3.65 -3.06
N THR A 112 -7.08 -3.49 -3.36
CA THR A 112 -6.63 -2.45 -4.28
C THR A 112 -5.53 -2.94 -5.21
N SER A 113 -5.46 -2.32 -6.37
CA SER A 113 -4.29 -2.36 -7.23
C SER A 113 -3.78 -0.94 -7.45
N ALA A 114 -2.48 -0.72 -7.24
CA ALA A 114 -1.81 0.54 -7.49
C ALA A 114 -0.50 0.32 -8.23
N ILE A 115 -0.01 1.34 -8.92
CA ILE A 115 1.27 1.33 -9.62
C ILE A 115 2.07 2.57 -9.27
N ILE A 116 3.36 2.39 -9.00
CA ILE A 116 4.32 3.48 -8.87
C ILE A 116 5.23 3.43 -10.10
N LYS A 117 5.32 4.53 -10.83
CA LYS A 117 6.07 4.62 -12.09
C LYS A 117 6.74 5.98 -12.25
N LYS A 118 7.79 6.03 -13.06
CA LYS A 118 8.42 7.27 -13.52
C LYS A 118 7.51 8.07 -14.46
#